data_AF-A0AA91ZV20-F1
#
_entry.id   AF-A0AA91ZV20-F1
#
_cell.length_a   1.000
_cell.length_b   1.000
_cell.length_c   1.000
_cell.angle_alpha   90.00
_cell.angle_beta   90.00
_cell.angle_gamma   90.00
#
_symmetry.space_group_name_H-M   'P 1'
#
loop_
_entity.id
_entity.type
_entity.pdbx_description
1 polymer ?
#
loop_
_entity_poly.entity_id
_entity_poly.type
_entity_poly.pdbx_seq_one_letter_code
_entity_poly.pdbx_strand_id
1 'polypeptide(L)'
;MKPTIKNYVFLHVAFLLYSIIMVYMKWAAKFPIASIEFFAAYFGLVVILFAYAILWQQVIKHFEISKAYSHRGILILWSMLWSVLLFGDTIKWNNILGAAIIMIGIVVVTKDE
;
A
#
# COMPACT_ATOMS: atom_id res chain seq x y z
N MET A 1 -12.38 13.68 17.21
CA MET A 1 -12.21 14.94 16.45
C MET A 1 -12.46 14.65 14.98
N LYS A 2 -13.12 15.54 14.22
CA LYS A 2 -13.26 15.36 12.78
C LYS A 2 -11.88 15.49 12.11
N PRO A 3 -11.50 14.62 11.15
CA PRO A 3 -10.19 14.70 10.52
C PRO A 3 -10.05 15.99 9.70
N THR A 4 -8.93 16.69 9.84
CA THR A 4 -8.60 17.88 9.05
C THR A 4 -7.99 17.46 7.71
N ILE A 5 -7.97 18.37 6.71
CA ILE A 5 -7.30 18.16 5.41
C ILE A 5 -5.85 17.68 5.59
N LYS A 6 -5.11 18.23 6.56
CA LYS A 6 -3.76 17.80 6.91
C LYS A 6 -3.69 16.30 7.24
N ASN A 7 -4.69 15.76 7.93
CA ASN A 7 -4.75 14.34 8.29
C ASN A 7 -4.99 13.47 7.05
N TYR A 8 -5.81 13.94 6.10
CA TYR A 8 -6.03 13.24 4.84
C TYR A 8 -4.77 13.25 3.97
N VAL A 9 -4.04 14.36 3.90
CA VAL A 9 -2.74 14.41 3.22
C VAL A 9 -1.78 13.42 3.88
N PHE A 10 -1.71 13.40 5.22
CA PHE A 10 -0.87 12.47 5.96
C PHE A 10 -1.24 10.99 5.70
N LEU A 11 -2.53 10.66 5.63
CA LEU A 11 -3.03 9.34 5.25
C LEU A 11 -2.56 8.92 3.84
N HIS A 12 -2.65 9.82 2.86
CA HIS A 12 -2.22 9.51 1.49
C HIS A 12 -0.70 9.40 1.38
N VAL A 13 0.07 10.19 2.13
CA VAL A 13 1.53 10.02 2.25
C VAL A 13 1.87 8.66 2.85
N ALA A 14 1.16 8.23 3.91
CA ALA A 14 1.34 6.91 4.47
C ALA A 14 1.08 5.80 3.43
N PHE A 15 -0.03 5.90 2.67
CA PHE A 15 -0.28 4.95 1.59
C PHE A 15 0.77 4.97 0.47
N LEU A 16 1.27 6.14 0.10
CA LEU A 16 2.36 6.25 -0.87
C LEU A 16 3.63 5.55 -0.35
N LEU A 17 4.02 5.79 0.90
CA LEU A 17 5.15 5.10 1.52
C LEU A 17 4.94 3.59 1.55
N TYR A 18 3.74 3.13 1.91
CA TYR A 18 3.40 1.71 1.89
C TYR A 18 3.51 1.09 0.49
N SER A 19 3.15 1.83 -0.56
CA SER A 19 3.32 1.36 -1.94
C SER A 19 4.80 1.16 -2.31
N ILE A 20 5.71 1.99 -1.78
CA ILE A 20 7.15 1.82 -1.95
C ILE A 20 7.65 0.58 -1.20
N ILE A 21 7.09 0.28 -0.03
CA ILE A 21 7.38 -0.96 0.71
C ILE A 21 6.99 -2.19 -0.12
N MET A 22 5.86 -2.15 -0.82
CA MET A 22 5.46 -3.23 -1.74
C MET A 22 6.47 -3.43 -2.89
N VAL A 23 7.02 -2.34 -3.43
CA VAL A 23 8.09 -2.41 -4.44
C VAL A 23 9.34 -3.08 -3.85
N TYR A 24 9.77 -2.67 -2.66
CA TYR A 24 10.90 -3.29 -1.97
C TYR A 24 10.65 -4.78 -1.72
N MET A 25 9.44 -5.15 -1.29
CA MET A 25 9.05 -6.55 -1.09
C MET A 25 9.13 -7.37 -2.39
N LYS A 26 8.65 -6.81 -3.51
CA LYS A 26 8.75 -7.47 -4.82
C LYS A 26 10.20 -7.62 -5.30
N TRP A 27 11.06 -6.65 -5.00
CA TRP A 27 12.50 -6.77 -5.26
C TRP A 27 13.15 -7.83 -4.37
N ALA A 28 12.87 -7.83 -3.07
CA ALA A 28 13.40 -8.81 -2.12
C ALA A 28 12.99 -10.25 -2.47
N ALA A 29 11.80 -10.43 -3.05
CA ALA A 29 11.32 -11.73 -3.52
C ALA A 29 12.11 -12.32 -4.71
N LYS A 30 13.01 -11.55 -5.35
CA LYS A 30 13.88 -12.04 -6.43
C LYS A 30 15.09 -12.83 -5.91
N PHE A 31 15.44 -12.70 -4.64
CA PHE A 31 16.57 -13.42 -4.07
C PHE A 31 16.25 -14.91 -3.88
N PRO A 32 17.22 -15.81 -4.10
CA PRO A 32 17.04 -17.23 -3.83
C PRO A 32 16.66 -17.46 -2.36
N ILE A 33 15.71 -18.37 -2.14
CA ILE A 33 15.26 -18.72 -0.79
C ILE A 33 16.45 -19.18 0.04
N ALA A 34 16.55 -18.68 1.27
CA ALA A 34 17.61 -18.98 2.24
C ALA A 34 19.04 -18.53 1.83
N SER A 35 19.18 -17.65 0.83
CA SER A 35 20.46 -16.96 0.60
C SER A 35 20.74 -15.90 1.67
N ILE A 36 22.00 -15.47 1.81
CA ILE A 36 22.35 -14.42 2.77
C ILE A 36 21.71 -13.08 2.41
N GLU A 37 21.61 -12.79 1.11
CA GLU A 37 20.94 -11.61 0.57
C GLU A 37 19.44 -11.66 0.84
N PHE A 38 18.81 -12.84 0.76
CA PHE A 38 17.41 -13.02 1.15
C PHE A 38 17.19 -12.60 2.61
N PHE A 39 18.00 -13.14 3.54
CA PHE A 39 17.86 -12.78 4.95
C PHE A 39 18.13 -11.29 5.20
N ALA A 40 19.16 -10.71 4.58
CA ALA A 40 19.47 -9.30 4.70
C ALA A 40 18.33 -8.41 4.15
N ALA A 41 17.80 -8.73 2.97
CA ALA A 41 16.72 -7.99 2.34
C ALA A 41 15.44 -8.05 3.18
N TYR A 42 15.05 -9.23 3.67
CA TYR A 42 13.86 -9.40 4.51
C TYR A 42 14.02 -8.78 5.91
N PHE A 43 15.21 -8.82 6.49
CA PHE A 43 15.49 -8.08 7.72
C PHE A 43 15.30 -6.57 7.51
N GLY A 44 15.84 -6.02 6.42
CA GLY A 44 15.59 -4.63 6.02
C GLY A 44 14.10 -4.33 5.83
N LEU A 45 13.34 -5.25 5.20
CA LEU A 45 11.88 -5.11 5.05
C LEU A 45 11.18 -5.02 6.41
N VAL A 46 11.56 -5.86 7.38
CA VAL A 46 10.99 -5.83 8.74
C VAL A 46 11.28 -4.49 9.43
N VAL A 47 12.50 -3.95 9.31
CA VAL A 47 12.85 -2.64 9.87
C VAL A 47 12.01 -1.52 9.25
N ILE A 48 11.83 -1.53 7.93
CA ILE A 48 11.00 -0.55 7.21
C ILE A 48 9.53 -0.67 7.62
N LEU A 49 9.01 -1.90 7.75
CA LEU A 49 7.65 -2.15 8.21
C LEU A 49 7.43 -1.70 9.65
N PHE A 50 8.43 -1.85 10.52
CA PHE A 50 8.37 -1.34 11.89
C PHE A 50 8.25 0.19 11.91
N ALA A 51 9.06 0.89 11.13
CA ALA A 51 8.95 2.35 10.98
C ALA A 51 7.57 2.76 10.42
N TYR A 52 7.07 2.01 9.42
CA TYR A 52 5.74 2.24 8.85
C TYR A 52 4.63 2.00 9.89
N ALA A 53 4.75 0.99 10.75
CA ALA A 53 3.77 0.72 11.79
C ALA A 53 3.63 1.91 12.76
N ILE A 54 4.74 2.58 13.10
CA ILE A 54 4.71 3.80 13.92
C ILE A 54 3.96 4.93 13.20
N LEU A 55 4.25 5.16 11.91
CA LEU A 55 3.55 6.15 11.09
C LEU A 55 2.05 5.83 10.98
N TRP A 56 1.71 4.57 10.74
CA TRP A 56 0.33 4.10 10.66
C TRP A 56 -0.41 4.31 11.98
N GLN A 57 0.27 4.09 13.11
CA GLN A 57 -0.30 4.36 14.43
C GLN A 57 -0.66 5.85 14.60
N GLN A 58 0.08 6.76 13.97
CA GLN A 58 -0.26 8.19 13.98
C GLN A 58 -1.47 8.50 13.09
N VAL A 59 -1.62 7.81 11.95
CA VAL A 59 -2.77 7.95 11.06
C VAL A 59 -4.05 7.55 11.80
N ILE A 60 -4.10 6.34 12.39
CA ILE A 60 -5.32 5.82 13.01
C ILE A 60 -5.77 6.60 14.26
N LYS A 61 -4.91 7.41 14.87
CA LYS A 61 -5.32 8.31 15.96
C LYS A 61 -6.31 9.39 15.51
N HIS A 62 -6.35 9.69 14.21
CA HIS A 62 -7.13 10.80 13.65
C HIS A 62 -8.32 10.32 12.81
N PHE A 63 -8.44 9.03 12.55
CA PHE A 63 -9.45 8.44 11.68
C PHE A 63 -10.09 7.22 12.34
N GLU A 64 -11.39 7.02 12.09
CA GLU A 64 -11.99 5.70 12.26
C GLU A 64 -11.34 4.74 11.26
N ILE A 65 -11.10 3.51 11.72
CA ILE A 65 -10.35 2.51 10.97
C ILE A 65 -11.02 2.23 9.62
N SER A 66 -12.35 2.09 9.60
CA SER A 66 -13.08 1.80 8.37
C SER A 66 -13.03 2.96 7.38
N LYS A 67 -13.16 4.20 7.88
CA LYS A 67 -12.97 5.42 7.10
C LYS A 67 -11.55 5.58 6.54
N ALA A 68 -10.51 5.11 7.24
CA ALA A 68 -9.16 5.09 6.66
C ALA A 68 -9.05 4.01 5.57
N TYR A 69 -9.67 2.85 5.77
CA TYR A 69 -9.63 1.74 4.83
C TYR A 69 -10.42 1.98 3.54
N SER A 70 -11.44 2.83 3.55
CA SER A 70 -12.13 3.24 2.31
C SER A 70 -11.21 3.94 1.29
N HIS A 71 -10.18 4.63 1.77
CA HIS A 71 -9.18 5.27 0.92
C HIS A 71 -8.08 4.30 0.44
N ARG A 72 -8.05 3.07 0.97
CA ARG A 72 -6.99 2.09 0.68
C ARG A 72 -6.94 1.64 -0.78
N GLY A 73 -8.03 1.83 -1.54
CA GLY A 73 -8.07 1.55 -2.97
C GLY A 73 -6.96 2.24 -3.78
N ILE A 74 -6.47 3.40 -3.30
CA ILE A 74 -5.34 4.11 -3.93
C ILE A 74 -4.06 3.25 -4.01
N LEU A 75 -3.86 2.31 -3.09
CA LEU A 75 -2.68 1.43 -3.10
C LEU A 75 -2.63 0.54 -4.34
N ILE A 76 -3.79 0.16 -4.88
CA ILE A 76 -3.89 -0.67 -6.09
C ILE A 76 -3.42 0.13 -7.30
N LEU A 77 -3.79 1.41 -7.38
CA LEU A 77 -3.34 2.29 -8.45
C LEU A 77 -1.82 2.49 -8.38
N TRP A 78 -1.29 2.73 -7.18
CA TRP A 78 0.16 2.82 -6.99
C TRP A 78 0.89 1.52 -7.33
N SER A 79 0.36 0.36 -6.92
CA SER A 79 1.01 -0.93 -7.21
C SER A 79 1.07 -1.21 -8.71
N MET A 80 0.00 -0.93 -9.46
CA MET A 80 -0.03 -1.04 -10.92
C MET A 80 0.97 -0.07 -11.57
N LEU A 81 1.02 1.18 -11.11
CA LEU A 81 1.96 2.19 -11.61
C LEU A 81 3.41 1.73 -11.41
N TRP A 82 3.78 1.30 -10.21
CA TRP A 82 5.14 0.83 -9.92
C TRP A 82 5.48 -0.44 -10.69
N SER A 83 4.51 -1.34 -10.93
CA SER A 83 4.72 -2.55 -11.72
C SER A 83 5.20 -2.22 -13.13
N VAL A 84 4.61 -1.23 -13.77
CA VAL A 84 5.02 -0.78 -15.12
C VAL A 84 6.36 -0.06 -15.04
N LEU A 85 6.50 0.93 -14.15
CA LEU A 85 7.66 1.83 -14.14
C LEU A 85 8.97 1.14 -13.72
N LEU A 86 8.91 0.24 -12.74
CA LEU A 86 10.11 -0.32 -12.11
C LEU A 86 10.39 -1.78 -12.50
N PHE A 87 9.36 -2.51 -12.94
CA PHE A 87 9.48 -3.92 -13.29
C PHE A 87 9.22 -4.20 -14.78
N GLY A 88 8.75 -3.20 -15.54
CA GLY A 88 8.45 -3.35 -16.96
C GLY A 88 7.26 -4.28 -17.23
N ASP A 89 6.40 -4.52 -16.23
CA ASP A 89 5.26 -5.39 -16.40
C ASP A 89 4.21 -4.74 -17.30
N THR A 90 3.67 -5.51 -18.24
CA THR A 90 2.54 -5.05 -19.06
C THR A 90 1.23 -5.19 -18.29
N ILE A 91 0.55 -4.07 -18.03
CA ILE A 91 -0.82 -4.08 -17.49
C ILE A 91 -1.75 -4.65 -18.57
N LYS A 92 -2.32 -5.82 -18.29
CA LYS A 92 -3.33 -6.43 -19.17
C LYS A 92 -4.73 -5.90 -18.83
N TRP A 93 -5.66 -6.06 -19.78
CA TRP A 93 -7.06 -5.65 -19.59
C TRP A 93 -7.70 -6.28 -18.33
N ASN A 94 -7.38 -7.55 -18.04
CA ASN A 94 -7.88 -8.22 -16.84
C ASN A 94 -7.37 -7.59 -15.53
N ASN A 95 -6.17 -7.00 -15.50
CA ASN A 95 -5.67 -6.28 -14.33
C ASN A 95 -6.47 -4.99 -14.10
N ILE A 96 -6.82 -4.28 -15.18
CA ILE A 96 -7.64 -3.07 -15.12
C ILE A 96 -9.06 -3.42 -14.65
N LEU A 97 -9.65 -4.47 -15.21
CA LEU A 97 -10.96 -4.97 -14.80
C LEU A 97 -10.96 -5.37 -13.31
N GLY A 98 -9.95 -6.11 -12.87
CA GLY A 98 -9.80 -6.50 -11.46
C GLY A 98 -9.67 -5.30 -10.53
N ALA A 99 -8.86 -4.30 -10.91
CA ALA A 99 -8.74 -3.05 -10.16
C ALA A 99 -10.07 -2.30 -10.07
N ALA A 100 -10.84 -2.22 -11.17
CA ALA A 100 -12.15 -1.60 -11.19
C ALA A 100 -13.15 -2.30 -10.25
N ILE A 101 -13.19 -3.64 -10.26
CA ILE A 101 -14.03 -4.44 -9.37
C ILE A 101 -13.68 -4.16 -7.89
N ILE A 102 -12.39 -4.14 -7.56
CA ILE A 102 -11.96 -3.86 -6.18
C ILE A 102 -12.35 -2.44 -5.76
N MET A 103 -12.15 -1.44 -6.63
CA MET A 103 -12.56 -0.05 -6.35
C MET A 103 -14.06 0.08 -6.11
N ILE A 104 -14.89 -0.61 -6.92
CA ILE A 104 -16.35 -0.66 -6.72
C ILE A 104 -16.67 -1.30 -5.36
N GLY A 105 -16.05 -2.42 -5.03
CA GLY A 105 -16.26 -3.11 -3.75
C GLY A 105 -15.94 -2.21 -2.55
N ILE A 106 -14.83 -1.47 -2.61
CA ILE A 106 -14.46 -0.50 -1.56
C ILE A 106 -15.53 0.59 -1.42
N VAL A 107 -16.01 1.15 -2.54
CA VAL A 107 -17.06 2.19 -2.52
C VAL A 107 -18.37 1.67 -1.94
N VAL A 108 -18.77 0.45 -2.29
CA VAL A 108 -19.99 -0.19 -1.74
C VAL A 108 -19.87 -0.35 -0.23
N VAL A 109 -18.79 -0.97 0.25
CA VAL A 109 -18.58 -1.17 1.70
C VAL A 109 -18.54 0.17 2.45
N THR A 110 -17.94 1.20 1.86
CA THR A 110 -17.84 2.52 2.49
C THR A 110 -19.18 3.26 2.55
N LYS A 111 -20.13 2.97 1.64
CA LYS A 111 -21.46 3.60 1.64
C LYS A 111 -22.39 3.02 2.69
N ASP A 112 -22.16 1.76 3.07
CA ASP A 112 -22.96 1.05 4.06
C ASP A 112 -22.46 1.28 5.51
N GLU A 113 -21.37 2.04 5.67
CA GLU A 113 -20.79 2.51 6.94
C GLU A 113 -21.09 4.00 7.21
#